data_AF-A0AAX0BLJ4-F1
#
_entry.id   AF-A0AAX0BLJ4-F1
#
_cell.length_a   1.000
_cell.length_b   1.000
_cell.length_c   1.000
_cell.angle_alpha   90.00
_cell.angle_beta   90.00
_cell.angle_gamma   90.00
#
_symmetry.space_group_name_H-M   'P 1'
#
loop_
_entity.id
_entity.type
_entity.pdbx_description
1 polymer ?
#
loop_
_entity_poly.entity_id
_entity_poly.type
_entity_poly.pdbx_seq_one_letter_code
_entity_poly.pdbx_strand_id
1 'polypeptide(L)'
;FYNGEEEQPEVQELKLSDAFEKPTDEPNLELKCKVYNINDGKNKAIMESCGWLNDYMTFVNKVREYHADGAFDDLAIDIEKAIDYCIDNDILKEFLKTYRSEVTKSMQLNYEFDRQLELERADAIEEG
;
A
#
# COMPACT_ATOMS: atom_id res chain seq x y z
N PHE A 1 -5.75 0.80 -7.03
CA PHE A 1 -4.50 1.56 -7.14
C PHE A 1 -3.35 0.70 -6.63
N TYR A 2 -2.12 0.95 -7.04
CA TYR A 2 -0.92 0.30 -6.51
C TYR A 2 -0.15 1.30 -5.67
N ASN A 3 0.15 0.94 -4.44
CA ASN A 3 0.94 1.71 -3.49
C ASN A 3 1.96 0.81 -2.79
N GLY A 4 2.38 -0.32 -3.36
CA GLY A 4 3.42 -1.18 -2.78
C GLY A 4 4.82 -0.59 -2.98
N GLU A 5 5.83 -1.24 -2.40
CA GLU A 5 7.23 -0.77 -2.44
C GLU A 5 8.04 -1.30 -3.62
N GLU A 6 7.52 -2.29 -4.34
CA GLU A 6 8.17 -2.80 -5.55
C GLU A 6 8.06 -1.79 -6.71
N GLU A 7 9.09 -1.76 -7.55
CA GLU A 7 9.07 -0.97 -8.78
C GLU A 7 8.01 -1.51 -9.74
N GLN A 8 7.03 -0.65 -10.06
CA GLN A 8 5.92 -0.98 -10.94
C GLN A 8 5.70 0.14 -11.97
N PRO A 9 5.17 -0.18 -13.17
CA PRO A 9 4.87 0.83 -14.18
C PRO A 9 3.80 1.81 -13.66
N GLU A 10 3.70 2.96 -14.31
CA GLU A 10 2.68 3.97 -13.97
C GLU A 10 1.27 3.39 -14.10
N VAL A 11 1.06 2.51 -15.09
CA VAL A 11 -0.21 1.82 -15.31
C VAL A 11 0.08 0.36 -15.64
N GLN A 12 -0.66 -0.56 -15.04
CA GLN A 12 -0.65 -1.99 -15.39
C GLN A 12 -2.07 -2.52 -15.60
N GLU A 13 -2.19 -3.60 -16.36
CA GLU A 13 -3.42 -4.38 -16.51
C GLU A 13 -3.21 -5.72 -15.81
N LEU A 14 -4.04 -6.04 -14.82
CA LEU A 14 -4.09 -7.35 -14.18
C LEU A 14 -5.19 -8.18 -14.83
N LYS A 15 -4.92 -9.45 -15.09
CA LYS A 15 -5.92 -10.42 -15.56
C LYS A 15 -6.25 -11.41 -14.46
N LEU A 16 -7.50 -11.82 -14.38
CA LEU A 16 -7.91 -12.83 -13.41
C LEU A 16 -7.22 -14.18 -13.71
N SER A 17 -6.97 -14.49 -14.98
CA SER A 17 -6.25 -15.68 -15.41
C SER A 17 -4.84 -15.80 -14.82
N ASP A 18 -4.17 -14.67 -14.54
CA ASP A 18 -2.80 -14.65 -14.02
C ASP A 18 -2.74 -15.18 -12.58
N ALA A 19 -3.89 -15.25 -11.88
CA ALA A 19 -4.01 -15.81 -10.54
C ALA A 19 -4.40 -17.31 -10.53
N PHE A 20 -4.60 -17.94 -11.69
CA PHE A 20 -4.97 -19.35 -11.75
C PHE A 20 -3.74 -20.25 -11.61
N GLU A 21 -3.86 -21.30 -10.79
CA GLU A 21 -2.82 -22.33 -10.64
C GLU A 21 -2.49 -23.00 -11.99
N LYS A 22 -3.49 -23.15 -12.86
CA LYS A 22 -3.34 -23.72 -14.21
C LYS A 22 -3.39 -22.60 -15.25
N PRO A 23 -2.31 -22.38 -16.01
CA PRO A 23 -2.30 -21.42 -17.10
C PRO A 23 -3.42 -21.72 -18.09
N THR A 24 -4.14 -20.67 -18.50
CA THR A 24 -5.22 -20.76 -19.48
C THR A 24 -5.02 -19.66 -20.52
N ASP A 25 -4.62 -20.03 -21.73
CA ASP A 25 -4.30 -19.06 -22.79
C ASP A 25 -5.56 -18.39 -23.36
N GLU A 26 -6.68 -19.12 -23.41
CA GLU A 26 -7.96 -18.66 -23.98
C GLU A 26 -9.12 -18.91 -23.01
N PRO A 27 -9.27 -18.09 -21.95
CA PRO A 27 -10.40 -18.21 -21.04
C PRO A 27 -11.70 -17.73 -21.72
N ASN A 28 -12.80 -18.45 -21.50
CA ASN A 28 -14.12 -18.06 -22.01
C ASN A 28 -14.66 -16.75 -21.41
N LEU A 29 -14.14 -16.33 -20.26
CA LEU A 29 -14.40 -15.05 -19.61
C LEU A 29 -13.10 -14.55 -18.98
N GLU A 30 -12.71 -13.32 -19.31
CA GLU A 30 -11.54 -12.67 -18.75
C GLU A 30 -11.93 -11.36 -18.05
N LEU A 31 -11.49 -11.18 -16.80
CA LEU A 31 -11.63 -9.94 -16.06
C LEU A 31 -10.29 -9.20 -16.09
N LYS A 32 -10.31 -8.02 -16.71
CA LYS A 32 -9.15 -7.13 -16.78
C LYS A 32 -9.34 -5.94 -15.86
N CYS A 33 -8.37 -5.72 -14.99
CA CYS A 33 -8.35 -4.59 -14.05
C CYS A 33 -7.19 -3.66 -14.39
N LYS A 34 -7.50 -2.39 -14.66
CA LYS A 34 -6.46 -1.37 -14.81
C LYS A 34 -6.05 -0.83 -13.44
N VAL A 35 -4.77 -0.95 -13.11
CA VAL A 35 -4.21 -0.50 -11.84
C VAL A 35 -3.28 0.68 -12.10
N TYR A 36 -3.52 1.77 -11.38
CA TYR A 36 -2.71 2.98 -11.43
C TYR A 36 -1.78 3.01 -10.22
N ASN A 37 -0.49 3.19 -10.45
CA ASN A 37 0.52 3.37 -9.42
C ASN A 37 0.45 4.79 -8.84
N ILE A 38 0.17 4.91 -7.55
CA ILE A 38 -0.01 6.19 -6.86
C ILE A 38 1.20 6.58 -5.99
N ASN A 39 2.30 5.82 -6.08
CA ASN A 39 3.57 6.20 -5.45
C ASN A 39 4.10 7.52 -6.04
N ASP A 40 4.97 8.19 -5.27
CA ASP A 40 5.51 9.49 -5.62
C ASP A 40 6.13 9.51 -7.02
N GLY A 41 5.79 10.55 -7.79
CA GLY A 41 6.27 10.72 -9.15
C GLY A 41 5.49 9.96 -10.23
N LYS A 42 4.53 9.10 -9.87
CA LYS A 42 3.65 8.37 -10.80
C LYS A 42 2.25 8.97 -10.83
N ASN A 43 1.54 8.83 -11.96
CA ASN A 43 0.16 9.27 -12.19
C ASN A 43 -0.14 10.69 -11.68
N LYS A 44 0.76 11.65 -11.95
CA LYS A 44 0.68 13.02 -11.42
C LYS A 44 -0.68 13.68 -11.66
N ALA A 45 -1.27 13.49 -12.84
CA ALA A 45 -2.59 14.04 -13.16
C ALA A 45 -3.71 13.48 -12.25
N ILE A 46 -3.63 12.21 -11.83
CA ILE A 46 -4.60 11.62 -10.89
C ILE A 46 -4.37 12.19 -9.49
N MET A 47 -3.10 12.31 -9.07
CA MET A 47 -2.74 12.85 -7.76
C MET A 47 -3.13 14.34 -7.63
N GLU A 48 -2.88 15.14 -8.67
CA GLU A 48 -3.25 16.56 -8.72
C GLU A 48 -4.76 16.80 -8.77
N SER A 49 -5.53 15.86 -9.36
CA SER A 49 -6.99 15.99 -9.45
C SER A 49 -7.74 15.48 -8.23
N CYS A 50 -7.10 14.69 -7.35
CA CYS A 50 -7.73 14.08 -6.20
C CYS A 50 -6.95 14.35 -4.90
N GLY A 51 -7.29 15.45 -4.22
CA GLY A 51 -6.65 15.84 -2.95
C GLY A 51 -6.69 14.75 -1.89
N TRP A 52 -7.80 14.01 -1.75
CA TRP A 52 -7.89 12.91 -0.78
C TRP A 52 -6.89 11.78 -1.05
N LEU A 53 -6.68 11.44 -2.32
CA LEU A 53 -5.74 10.39 -2.72
C LEU A 53 -4.29 10.86 -2.51
N ASN A 54 -4.03 12.14 -2.77
CA ASN A 54 -2.75 12.77 -2.48
C ASN A 54 -2.45 12.80 -0.98
N ASP A 55 -3.41 13.20 -0.15
CA ASP A 55 -3.28 13.20 1.30
C ASP A 55 -3.07 11.79 1.85
N TYR A 56 -3.81 10.81 1.31
CA TYR A 56 -3.62 9.40 1.63
C TYR A 56 -2.19 8.93 1.36
N MET A 57 -1.64 9.23 0.18
CA MET A 57 -0.27 8.84 -0.14
C MET A 57 0.75 9.59 0.70
N THR A 58 0.48 10.85 1.04
CA THR A 58 1.34 11.61 1.97
C THR A 58 1.40 10.94 3.34
N PHE A 59 0.26 10.47 3.87
CA PHE A 59 0.21 9.69 5.11
C PHE A 59 0.99 8.38 5.00
N VAL A 60 0.76 7.59 3.96
CA VAL A 60 1.47 6.31 3.73
C VAL A 60 2.99 6.53 3.66
N ASN A 61 3.44 7.55 2.93
CA ASN A 61 4.86 7.88 2.82
C ASN A 61 5.45 8.34 4.16
N LYS A 62 4.68 9.01 5.01
CA LYS A 62 5.13 9.39 6.36
C LYS A 62 5.28 8.20 7.29
N VAL A 63 4.38 7.22 7.22
CA VAL A 63 4.53 5.95 7.94
C VAL A 63 5.82 5.26 7.51
N ARG A 64 6.07 5.15 6.19
CA ARG A 64 7.30 4.57 5.64
C ARG A 64 8.56 5.31 6.10
N GLU A 65 8.55 6.64 6.03
CA GLU A 65 9.68 7.47 6.45
C GLU A 65 10.04 7.25 7.92
N TYR A 66 9.04 7.16 8.80
CA TYR A 66 9.30 6.89 10.22
C TYR A 66 9.73 5.46 10.49
N HIS A 67 9.22 4.51 9.71
CA HIS A 67 9.54 3.10 9.88
C HIS A 67 10.89 2.69 9.27
N ALA A 68 11.39 3.42 8.26
CA ALA A 68 12.61 3.07 7.51
C ALA A 68 13.89 2.96 8.36
N ASP A 69 13.90 3.59 9.56
CA ASP A 69 15.05 3.64 10.47
C ASP A 69 14.83 2.90 11.81
N GLY A 70 13.69 2.21 11.99
CA GLY A 70 13.23 1.66 13.27
C GLY A 70 13.48 0.16 13.47
N ALA A 71 13.51 -0.28 14.73
CA ALA A 71 13.31 -1.69 15.06
C ALA A 71 11.82 -2.04 14.90
N PHE A 72 11.52 -3.26 14.42
CA PHE A 72 10.15 -3.74 14.12
C PHE A 72 9.12 -3.53 15.25
N ASP A 73 9.56 -3.44 16.51
CA ASP A 73 8.67 -3.32 17.67
C ASP A 73 7.95 -1.96 17.77
N ASP A 74 8.34 -0.96 16.96
CA ASP A 74 7.82 0.41 17.05
C ASP A 74 6.84 0.82 15.93
N LEU A 75 6.39 -0.09 15.05
CA LEU A 75 5.48 0.25 13.94
C LEU A 75 4.21 1.00 14.40
N ALA A 76 3.66 0.63 15.57
CA ALA A 76 2.53 1.34 16.16
C ALA A 76 2.87 2.81 16.44
N ILE A 77 4.06 3.06 17.00
CA ILE A 77 4.55 4.38 17.35
C ILE A 77 4.79 5.19 16.07
N ASP A 78 5.35 4.57 15.04
CA ASP A 78 5.59 5.22 13.75
C ASP A 78 4.29 5.63 13.06
N ILE A 79 3.27 4.76 13.10
CA ILE A 79 1.94 5.08 12.57
C ILE A 79 1.32 6.24 13.35
N GLU A 80 1.33 6.18 14.69
CA GLU A 80 0.77 7.23 15.54
C GLU A 80 1.48 8.58 15.31
N LYS A 81 2.80 8.56 15.15
CA LYS A 81 3.62 9.73 14.82
C LYS A 81 3.28 10.29 13.42
N ALA A 82 3.06 9.42 12.43
CA ALA A 82 2.61 9.83 11.11
C ALA A 82 1.19 10.43 11.14
N ILE A 83 0.30 9.90 11.97
CA ILE A 83 -1.03 10.45 12.18
C ILE A 83 -0.94 11.86 12.78
N ASP A 84 -0.11 12.06 13.81
CA ASP A 84 0.10 13.37 14.43
C ASP A 84 0.61 14.40 13.40
N TYR A 85 1.64 14.03 12.63
CA TYR A 85 2.15 14.86 11.55
C TYR A 85 1.04 15.25 10.56
N CYS A 86 0.22 14.28 10.14
CA CYS A 86 -0.83 14.54 9.16
C CYS A 86 -1.92 15.47 9.71
N ILE A 87 -2.34 15.28 10.96
CA ILE A 87 -3.32 16.15 11.64
C ILE A 87 -2.81 17.59 11.75
N ASP A 88 -1.53 17.77 12.09
CA ASP A 88 -0.89 19.07 12.24
C ASP A 88 -0.71 19.81 10.90
N ASN A 89 -0.57 19.08 9.79
CA ASN A 89 -0.39 19.61 8.45
C ASN A 89 -1.68 19.61 7.60
N ASP A 90 -2.84 19.38 8.22
CA ASP A 90 -4.16 19.38 7.56
C ASP A 90 -4.36 18.26 6.52
N ILE A 91 -3.61 17.17 6.63
CA ILE A 91 -3.65 15.99 5.75
C ILE A 91 -4.58 14.95 6.35
N LEU A 92 -5.68 14.60 5.66
CA LEU A 92 -6.72 13.67 6.14
C LEU A 92 -7.21 13.96 7.58
N LYS A 93 -7.08 15.20 8.06
CA LYS A 93 -7.12 15.55 9.48
C LYS A 93 -8.35 15.05 10.23
N GLU A 94 -9.55 15.36 9.73
CA GLU A 94 -10.80 14.98 10.42
C GLU A 94 -11.06 13.48 10.35
N PHE A 95 -10.64 12.82 9.27
CA PHE A 95 -10.67 11.36 9.16
C PHE A 95 -9.74 10.71 10.18
N LEU A 96 -8.48 11.13 10.23
CA LEU A 96 -7.47 10.57 11.13
C LEU A 96 -7.78 10.85 12.61
N LYS A 97 -8.35 12.02 12.94
CA LYS A 97 -8.84 12.29 14.31
C LYS A 97 -9.96 11.34 14.73
N THR A 98 -10.87 11.04 13.81
CA THR A 98 -12.07 10.24 14.08
C THR A 98 -11.72 8.74 14.16
N TYR A 99 -10.90 8.27 13.22
CA TYR A 99 -10.64 6.84 13.00
C TYR A 99 -9.24 6.39 13.43
N ARG A 100 -8.51 7.21 14.20
CA ARG A 100 -7.13 6.96 14.64
C ARG A 100 -6.86 5.51 15.04
N SER A 101 -7.63 4.98 15.99
CA SER A 101 -7.44 3.61 16.50
C SER A 101 -7.67 2.53 15.44
N GLU A 102 -8.61 2.74 14.53
CA GLU A 102 -8.91 1.79 13.45
C GLU A 102 -7.81 1.83 12.39
N VAL A 103 -7.33 3.02 12.03
CA VAL A 103 -6.23 3.21 11.09
C VAL A 103 -4.96 2.54 11.62
N THR A 104 -4.58 2.79 12.88
CA THR A 104 -3.40 2.17 13.50
C THR A 104 -3.49 0.64 13.48
N LYS A 105 -4.61 0.08 13.96
CA LYS A 105 -4.81 -1.38 13.99
C LYS A 105 -4.81 -1.99 12.58
N SER A 106 -5.51 -1.36 11.64
CA SER A 106 -5.60 -1.85 10.26
C SER A 106 -4.24 -1.85 9.57
N MET A 107 -3.44 -0.80 9.75
CA MET A 107 -2.10 -0.75 9.17
C MET A 107 -1.17 -1.78 9.78
N GLN A 108 -1.18 -1.93 11.11
CA GLN A 108 -0.38 -2.96 11.78
C GLN A 108 -0.70 -4.37 11.25
N LEU A 109 -1.99 -4.68 11.11
CA LEU A 109 -2.43 -5.98 10.60
C LEU A 109 -1.99 -6.20 9.15
N ASN A 110 -2.16 -5.20 8.28
CA ASN A 110 -1.74 -5.29 6.88
C ASN A 110 -0.22 -5.51 6.77
N TYR A 111 0.58 -4.77 7.54
CA TYR A 111 2.05 -4.87 7.49
C TYR A 111 2.54 -6.23 7.98
N GLU A 112 1.95 -6.77 9.05
CA GLU A 112 2.26 -8.13 9.52
C GLU A 112 1.90 -9.19 8.47
N PHE A 113 0.76 -9.01 7.78
CA PHE A 113 0.32 -9.94 6.73
C PHE A 113 1.23 -9.90 5.50
N ASP A 114 1.61 -8.70 5.05
CA ASP A 114 2.53 -8.51 3.93
C ASP A 114 3.89 -9.16 4.24
N ARG A 115 4.39 -8.99 5.46
CA ARG A 115 5.64 -9.63 5.93
C ARG A 115 5.55 -11.16 5.97
N GLN A 116 4.44 -11.71 6.46
CA GLN A 116 4.25 -13.17 6.45
C GLN A 116 4.28 -13.72 5.03
N LEU A 117 3.62 -13.04 4.10
CA LEU A 117 3.62 -13.44 2.69
C LEU A 117 5.02 -13.36 2.06
N GLU A 118 5.83 -12.36 2.42
CA GLU A 118 7.23 -12.26 1.98
C GLU A 118 8.08 -13.42 2.49
N LEU A 119 7.94 -13.80 3.76
CA LEU A 119 8.66 -14.94 4.34
C LEU A 119 8.26 -16.26 3.67
N GLU A 120 6.96 -16.49 3.46
CA GLU A 120 6.47 -17.69 2.76
C GLU A 120 7.02 -17.79 1.33
N ARG A 121 7.10 -16.66 0.61
CA ARG A 121 7.70 -16.61 -0.73
C ARG A 121 9.20 -16.90 -0.69
N ALA A 122 9.92 -16.38 0.29
CA ALA A 122 11.35 -16.63 0.45
C ALA A 122 11.63 -18.11 0.74
N ASP A 123 10.87 -18.71 1.66
CA ASP A 123 10.99 -20.14 2.00
C ASP A 123 10.68 -21.04 0.79
N ALA A 124 9.64 -20.71 0.01
CA ALA A 124 9.30 -21.45 -1.22
C ALA A 124 10.39 -21.39 -2.30
N ILE A 125 11.19 -20.32 -2.33
CA ILE A 125 12.34 -20.19 -3.24
C ILE A 125 13.54 -21.00 -2.71
N GLU A 126 13.72 -21.11 -1.39
CA GLU A 126 14.81 -21.89 -0.79
C GLU A 126 14.58 -23.41 -0.89
N GLU A 127 13.32 -23.85 -0.81
CA GLU A 127 12.94 -25.27 -0.89
C GLU A 127 12.81 -25.83 -2.32
N GLY A 128 12.90 -24.99 -3.37
CA GLY A 128 12.74 -25.35 -4.79
C GLY A 128 14.05 -25.40 -5.58
#